data_AF-A0A3M1PAG9-F1
#
_entry.id   AF-A0A3M1PAG9-F1
#
_cell.length_a   1.000
_cell.length_b   1.000
_cell.length_c   1.000
_cell.angle_alpha   90.00
_cell.angle_beta   90.00
_cell.angle_gamma   90.00
#
_symmetry.space_group_name_H-M   'P 1'
#
loop_
_entity.id
_entity.type
_entity.pdbx_description
1 polymer ?
#
loop_
_entity_poly.entity_id
_entity_poly.type
_entity_poly.pdbx_seq_one_letter_code
_entity_poly.pdbx_strand_id
1 'polypeptide(L)'
;MILALLWGCRAGTKGEEDDFGQVRKRPKTTVHVENRNFYDMTIYVLSRGERVRLGLVRGLSDETFEIPEDLVLGAHTIRFLADPIGSGDRPVSQELNVEVGDELELVISN
;
A
#
# COMPACT_ATOMS: atom_id res chain seq x y z
N MET A 1 -20.27 -14.86 73.33
CA MET A 1 -21.21 -14.98 72.20
C MET A 1 -20.51 -14.36 70.98
N ILE A 2 -19.55 -15.04 70.32
CA ILE A 2 -19.73 -16.09 69.27
C ILE A 2 -20.82 -15.65 68.30
N LEU A 3 -20.70 -15.52 66.98
CA LEU A 3 -19.70 -15.82 65.94
C LEU A 3 -20.42 -15.47 64.61
N ALA A 4 -19.71 -14.98 63.59
CA ALA A 4 -19.87 -15.42 62.18
C ALA A 4 -18.98 -14.56 61.27
N LEU A 5 -17.88 -15.18 60.81
CA LEU A 5 -17.20 -14.80 59.58
C LEU A 5 -18.09 -15.13 58.40
N LEU A 6 -18.17 -14.24 57.41
CA LEU A 6 -18.37 -14.65 56.02
C LEU A 6 -17.21 -14.12 55.18
N TRP A 7 -16.28 -15.05 55.00
CA TRP A 7 -15.14 -15.01 54.12
C TRP A 7 -15.65 -15.13 52.68
N GLY A 8 -15.51 -14.08 51.88
CA GLY A 8 -15.75 -14.10 50.45
C GLY A 8 -14.43 -13.94 49.69
N CYS A 9 -13.57 -14.96 49.68
CA CYS A 9 -12.49 -15.03 48.71
C CYS A 9 -13.09 -15.34 47.34
N ARG A 10 -13.41 -14.30 46.55
CA ARG A 10 -13.68 -14.50 45.11
C ARG A 10 -12.34 -14.48 44.38
N ALA A 11 -11.71 -15.65 44.31
CA ALA A 11 -10.69 -15.94 43.33
C ALA A 11 -11.37 -15.98 41.94
N GLY A 12 -11.42 -14.83 41.29
CA GLY A 12 -11.82 -14.70 39.89
C GLY A 12 -10.57 -14.52 39.04
N THR A 13 -10.07 -15.66 38.56
CA THR A 13 -9.18 -15.86 37.41
C THR A 13 -8.65 -14.61 36.70
N LYS A 14 -7.33 -14.46 36.71
CA LYS A 14 -6.55 -13.84 35.64
C LYS A 14 -7.23 -14.14 34.29
N GLY A 15 -7.78 -13.11 33.65
CA GLY A 15 -7.91 -13.11 32.21
C GLY A 15 -6.49 -12.94 31.67
N GLU A 16 -5.81 -14.05 31.45
CA GLU A 16 -4.77 -14.11 30.43
C GLU A 16 -5.54 -13.85 29.13
N GLU A 17 -5.53 -12.60 28.66
CA GLU A 17 -6.07 -12.26 27.35
C GLU A 17 -5.10 -12.87 26.33
N ASP A 18 -5.60 -13.90 25.68
CA ASP A 18 -4.89 -14.67 24.69
C ASP A 18 -4.42 -13.74 23.54
N ASP A 19 -3.12 -13.44 23.53
CA ASP A 19 -2.39 -12.74 22.47
C ASP A 19 -2.33 -13.62 21.21
N PHE A 20 -3.48 -13.83 20.57
CA PHE A 20 -3.55 -14.40 19.23
C PHE A 20 -3.26 -13.31 18.20
N GLY A 21 -1.97 -12.99 18.07
CA GLY A 21 -1.38 -12.47 16.85
C GLY A 21 -1.94 -11.14 16.39
N GLN A 22 -1.50 -10.05 17.01
CA GLN A 22 -1.48 -8.78 16.30
C GLN A 22 -0.50 -8.88 15.13
N VAL A 23 -0.98 -9.30 13.96
CA VAL A 23 -0.25 -9.07 12.71
C VAL A 23 -0.08 -7.57 12.63
N ARG A 24 1.13 -7.08 12.92
CA ARG A 24 1.48 -5.68 12.76
C ARG A 24 1.22 -5.35 11.30
N LYS A 25 0.09 -4.71 11.02
CA LYS A 25 -0.26 -4.29 9.67
C LYS A 25 0.79 -3.26 9.27
N ARG A 26 1.61 -3.61 8.28
CA ARG A 26 2.63 -2.71 7.77
C ARG A 26 1.94 -1.52 7.09
N PRO A 27 2.56 -0.33 7.14
CA PRO A 27 2.02 0.81 6.41
C PRO A 27 2.03 0.49 4.91
N LYS A 28 0.98 0.95 4.23
CA LYS A 28 0.84 0.72 2.79
C LYS A 28 1.70 1.72 2.04
N THR A 29 2.46 1.26 1.06
CA THR A 29 3.11 2.14 0.09
C THR A 29 2.10 2.47 -1.00
N THR A 30 1.98 3.74 -1.37
CA THR A 30 1.00 4.21 -2.36
C THR A 30 1.62 5.14 -3.38
N VAL A 31 0.95 5.28 -4.53
CA VAL A 31 1.26 6.31 -5.52
C VAL A 31 -0.04 7.01 -5.91
N HIS A 32 -0.06 8.33 -5.76
CA HIS A 32 -1.08 9.21 -6.36
C HIS A 32 -0.64 9.56 -7.77
N VAL A 33 -1.47 9.21 -8.75
CA VAL A 33 -1.19 9.43 -10.16
C VAL A 33 -2.12 10.50 -10.69
N GLU A 34 -1.57 11.63 -11.13
CA GLU A 34 -2.31 12.68 -11.83
C GLU A 34 -2.07 12.56 -13.33
N ASN A 35 -3.13 12.25 -14.08
CA ASN A 35 -3.09 12.20 -15.53
C ASN A 35 -3.59 13.53 -16.12
N ARG A 36 -2.66 14.36 -16.59
CA ARG A 36 -2.95 15.60 -17.31
C ARG A 36 -3.07 15.40 -18.83
N ASN A 37 -2.97 14.16 -19.32
CA ASN A 37 -3.22 13.79 -20.71
C ASN A 37 -4.70 13.41 -20.92
N PHE A 38 -5.20 13.56 -22.14
CA PHE A 38 -6.53 13.11 -22.58
C PHE A 38 -6.65 11.60 -22.75
N TYR A 39 -5.56 10.88 -23.01
CA TYR A 39 -5.61 9.43 -23.12
C TYR A 39 -5.79 8.78 -21.74
N ASP A 40 -6.61 7.75 -21.67
CA ASP A 40 -6.64 6.83 -20.54
C ASP A 40 -5.30 6.10 -20.46
N MET A 41 -4.74 5.98 -19.26
CA MET A 41 -3.42 5.42 -19.00
C MET A 41 -3.53 4.15 -18.17
N THR A 42 -2.94 3.05 -18.64
CA THR A 42 -2.69 1.91 -17.77
C THR A 42 -1.36 2.11 -17.04
N ILE A 43 -1.40 2.09 -15.72
CA ILE A 43 -0.23 2.33 -14.88
C ILE A 43 0.40 1.01 -14.47
N TYR A 44 1.72 0.94 -14.64
CA TYR A 44 2.53 -0.19 -14.26
C TYR A 44 3.70 0.23 -13.37
N VAL A 45 4.10 -0.67 -12.48
CA VAL A 45 5.42 -0.66 -11.83
C VAL A 45 6.36 -1.56 -12.62
N LEU A 46 7.55 -1.06 -12.90
CA LEU A 46 8.66 -1.80 -13.47
C LEU A 46 9.64 -2.12 -12.34
N SER A 47 9.84 -3.41 -12.06
CA SER A 47 10.72 -3.89 -11.00
C SER A 47 11.36 -5.20 -11.42
N ARG A 48 12.69 -5.34 -11.25
CA ARG A 48 13.44 -6.59 -11.53
C ARG A 48 13.20 -7.20 -12.92
N GLY A 49 12.90 -6.37 -13.93
CA GLY A 49 12.61 -6.83 -15.30
C GLY A 49 11.16 -7.28 -15.52
N GLU A 50 10.33 -7.24 -14.49
CA GLU A 50 8.91 -7.51 -14.56
C GLU A 50 8.10 -6.21 -14.66
N ARG A 51 6.88 -6.35 -15.19
CA ARG A 51 5.90 -5.28 -15.31
C ARG A 51 4.63 -5.66 -14.57
N VAL A 52 4.34 -4.99 -13.46
CA VAL A 52 3.17 -5.25 -12.62
C VAL A 52 2.14 -4.14 -12.83
N ARG A 53 0.90 -4.49 -13.16
CA ARG A 53 -0.18 -3.52 -13.40
C ARG A 53 -0.75 -3.06 -12.07
N LEU A 54 -0.81 -1.75 -11.87
CA LEU A 54 -1.49 -1.14 -10.73
C LEU A 54 -2.96 -0.88 -11.04
N GLY A 55 -3.25 -0.28 -12.20
CA GLY A 55 -4.62 0.11 -12.54
C GLY A 55 -4.75 0.93 -13.80
N LEU A 56 -5.90 1.59 -13.91
CA LEU A 56 -6.25 2.50 -15.01
C LEU A 56 -6.48 3.89 -14.41
N VAL A 57 -5.90 4.93 -15.01
CA VAL A 57 -6.24 6.33 -14.73
C VAL A 57 -6.88 6.90 -15.97
N ARG A 58 -8.08 7.47 -15.84
CA ARG A 58 -8.76 8.08 -16.98
C ARG A 58 -8.01 9.33 -17.46
N GLY A 59 -8.31 9.76 -18.68
CA GLY A 59 -7.85 11.05 -19.19
C GLY A 59 -8.32 12.20 -18.29
N LEU A 60 -7.43 13.17 -18.04
CA LEU A 60 -7.71 14.36 -17.23
C LEU A 60 -8.27 14.06 -15.83
N SER A 61 -7.76 13.00 -15.19
CA SER A 61 -8.17 12.60 -13.84
C SER A 61 -6.98 12.13 -13.02
N ASP A 62 -7.23 11.88 -11.74
CA ASP A 62 -6.26 11.30 -10.83
C ASP A 62 -6.79 10.03 -10.15
N GLU A 63 -5.87 9.15 -9.73
CA GLU A 63 -6.19 7.96 -8.94
C GLU A 63 -5.02 7.53 -8.06
N THR A 64 -5.32 6.95 -6.89
CA THR A 64 -4.30 6.43 -5.98
C THR A 64 -4.26 4.90 -6.05
N PHE A 65 -3.07 4.34 -6.19
CA PHE A 65 -2.84 2.90 -6.18
C PHE A 65 -1.96 2.50 -5.01
N GLU A 66 -2.25 1.32 -4.44
CA GLU A 66 -1.34 0.64 -3.52
C GLU A 66 -0.27 -0.09 -4.33
N ILE A 67 0.99 0.07 -3.92
CA ILE A 67 2.11 -0.68 -4.50
C ILE A 67 2.20 -2.02 -3.77
N PRO A 68 2.18 -3.15 -4.48
CA PRO A 68 2.33 -4.47 -3.86
C PRO A 68 3.57 -4.56 -2.95
N GLU A 69 3.38 -5.05 -1.73
CA GLU A 69 4.42 -5.06 -0.69
C GLU A 69 5.66 -5.87 -1.11
N ASP A 70 5.47 -6.94 -1.87
CA ASP A 70 6.53 -7.78 -2.42
C ASP A 70 7.46 -7.01 -3.38
N LEU A 71 6.93 -6.01 -4.10
CA LEU A 71 7.73 -5.13 -4.94
C LEU A 71 8.59 -4.18 -4.12
N VAL A 72 8.06 -3.63 -3.02
CA VAL A 72 8.78 -2.68 -2.15
C VAL A 72 9.85 -3.39 -1.33
N LEU A 73 9.54 -4.55 -0.76
CA LEU A 73 10.50 -5.34 0.02
C LEU A 73 11.56 -6.01 -0.86
N GLY A 74 11.17 -6.43 -2.06
CA GLY A 74 12.05 -7.09 -3.02
C GLY A 74 12.94 -6.08 -3.72
N ALA A 75 12.39 -4.98 -4.21
CA ALA A 75 13.14 -3.97 -4.94
C ALA A 75 13.07 -2.65 -4.18
N HIS A 76 14.24 -2.19 -3.72
CA HIS A 76 14.38 -0.87 -3.12
C HIS A 76 14.21 0.25 -4.17
N THR A 77 14.11 -0.12 -5.44
CA THR A 77 14.10 0.82 -6.54
C THR A 77 13.12 0.40 -7.64
N ILE A 78 12.23 1.32 -8.02
CA ILE A 78 11.17 1.08 -9.00
C ILE A 78 11.10 2.20 -10.05
N ARG A 79 10.42 1.92 -11.16
CA ARG A 79 9.98 2.93 -12.14
C ARG A 79 8.51 2.74 -12.44
N PHE A 80 7.85 3.82 -12.83
CA PHE A 80 6.48 3.78 -13.33
C PHE A 80 6.47 3.85 -14.85
N LEU A 81 5.59 3.07 -15.46
CA LEU A 81 5.26 3.16 -16.88
C LEU A 81 3.79 3.54 -16.99
N ALA A 82 3.51 4.62 -17.73
CA ALA A 82 2.16 4.96 -18.16
C ALA A 82 2.00 4.54 -19.63
N ASP A 83 1.15 3.54 -19.88
CA ASP A 83 0.86 2.99 -21.21
C ASP A 83 -0.50 3.54 -21.69
N PRO A 84 -0.53 4.51 -22.63
CA PRO A 84 -1.78 5.09 -23.09
C PRO A 84 -2.59 4.10 -23.92
N ILE A 85 -3.90 4.15 -23.73
CA ILE A 85 -4.85 3.44 -24.58
C ILE A 85 -5.05 4.25 -25.86
N GLY A 86 -4.63 3.67 -27.00
CA GLY A 86 -4.81 4.30 -28.32
C GLY A 86 -3.64 5.17 -28.79
N SER A 87 -2.52 5.20 -28.06
CA SER A 87 -1.25 5.83 -28.47
C SER A 87 -0.08 4.85 -28.31
N GLY A 88 1.04 5.14 -28.99
CA GLY A 88 2.28 4.36 -28.90
C GLY A 88 3.35 4.99 -27.99
N ASP A 89 3.16 6.23 -27.54
CA ASP A 89 4.10 6.90 -26.65
C ASP A 89 3.95 6.37 -25.23
N ARG A 90 5.02 5.83 -24.65
CA ARG A 90 4.98 5.08 -23.38
C ARG A 90 5.93 5.70 -22.37
N PRO A 91 5.56 6.84 -21.77
CA PRO A 91 6.44 7.53 -20.85
C PRO A 91 6.77 6.65 -19.64
N VAL A 92 8.06 6.60 -19.31
CA VAL A 92 8.62 5.90 -18.15
C VAL A 92 9.22 6.94 -17.21
N SER A 93 8.92 6.82 -15.91
CA SER A 93 9.49 7.70 -14.91
C SER A 93 11.00 7.48 -14.74
N GLN A 94 11.64 8.42 -14.06
CA GLN A 94 12.94 8.15 -13.45
C GLN A 94 12.83 7.02 -12.43
N GLU A 95 14.00 6.46 -12.12
CA GLU A 95 14.17 5.46 -11.08
C GLU A 95 14.00 6.12 -9.69
N LEU A 96 13.18 5.49 -8.85
CA LEU A 96 12.81 6.00 -7.52
C LEU A 96 13.19 4.97 -6.47
N ASN A 97 13.85 5.40 -5.40
CA ASN A 97 14.00 4.58 -4.21
C ASN A 97 12.72 4.65 -3.37
N VAL A 98 12.25 3.49 -2.92
CA VAL A 98 10.96 3.37 -2.23
C VAL A 98 11.11 2.54 -0.96
N GLU A 99 10.54 3.06 0.12
CA GLU A 99 10.45 2.39 1.40
C GLU A 99 9.00 2.00 1.73
N VAL A 100 8.86 1.10 2.71
CA VAL A 100 7.55 0.63 3.16
C VAL A 100 6.83 1.76 3.86
N GLY A 101 5.65 2.12 3.33
CA GLY A 101 4.83 3.23 3.84
C GLY A 101 4.98 4.54 3.09
N ASP A 102 5.81 4.60 2.04
CA ASP A 102 5.93 5.82 1.22
C ASP A 102 4.61 6.18 0.51
N GLU A 103 4.36 7.48 0.40
CA GLU A 103 3.30 8.07 -0.42
C GLU A 103 3.96 8.82 -1.57
N LEU A 104 3.88 8.26 -2.77
CA LEU A 104 4.55 8.77 -3.96
C LEU A 104 3.58 9.60 -4.82
N GLU A 105 4.12 10.50 -5.63
CA GLU A 105 3.36 11.29 -6.61
C GLU A 105 3.91 11.06 -8.02
N LEU A 106 3.02 10.83 -8.98
CA LEU A 106 3.33 10.66 -10.39
C LEU A 106 2.44 11.59 -11.23
N VAL A 107 3.05 12.57 -11.89
CA VAL A 107 2.34 13.46 -12.81
C VAL A 107 2.65 13.07 -14.25
N ILE A 108 1.62 12.82 -15.05
CA ILE A 108 1.70 12.49 -16.48
C ILE A 108 1.20 13.70 -17.27
N SER A 109 2.01 14.26 -18.16
CA SER A 109 1.72 15.56 -18.79
C SER A 109 1.94 15.67 -20.30
N ASN A 110 2.43 14.62 -20.96
CA ASN A 110 2.63 14.57 -22.41
C ASN A 110 1.80 13.46 -23.04
#